data_AF-A0A316GBE9-F1
#
_entry.id   AF-A0A316GBE9-F1
#
_cell.length_a   1.000
_cell.length_b   1.000
_cell.length_c   1.000
_cell.angle_alpha   90.00
_cell.angle_beta   90.00
_cell.angle_gamma   90.00
#
_symmetry.space_group_name_H-M   'P 1'
#
loop_
_entity.id
_entity.type
_entity.pdbx_description
1 polymer ?
#
loop_
_entity_poly.entity_id
_entity_poly.type
_entity_poly.pdbx_seq_one_letter_code
_entity_poly.pdbx_strand_id
1 'polypeptide(L)'
;MTRTLTSAAALFALAGGAAAEGELNIYNWGNYTSPDLIKKFEEEFDVKVTVTDYDSNTTALAKIEAGGHGFDIVVPTHSYDTAIWTELQK
;
A
#
# COMPACT_ATOMS: atom_id res chain seq x y z
N MET A 1 4.95 -55.14 15.36
CA MET A 1 5.30 -54.27 14.22
C MET A 1 4.43 -53.04 14.36
N THR A 2 4.91 -52.05 15.10
CA THR A 2 4.06 -50.97 15.62
C THR A 2 4.87 -49.68 15.64
N ARG A 3 4.22 -48.59 15.23
CA ARG A 3 4.57 -47.17 15.50
C ARG A 3 5.53 -46.48 14.52
N THR A 4 5.09 -46.27 13.29
CA THR A 4 5.57 -45.15 12.46
C THR A 4 4.42 -44.57 11.65
N LEU A 5 3.52 -43.80 12.28
CA LEU A 5 2.44 -43.11 11.55
C LEU A 5 2.05 -41.74 12.13
N THR A 6 2.69 -41.26 13.21
CA THR A 6 2.24 -40.05 13.91
C THR A 6 2.89 -38.74 13.46
N SER A 7 3.89 -38.73 12.58
CA SER A 7 4.68 -37.50 12.31
C SER A 7 4.13 -36.61 11.20
N ALA A 8 3.19 -37.06 10.36
CA ALA A 8 2.69 -36.25 9.23
C ALA A 8 1.63 -35.21 9.61
N ALA A 9 0.90 -35.40 10.72
CA ALA A 9 -0.18 -34.51 11.12
C ALA A 9 0.30 -33.17 11.73
N ALA A 10 1.54 -33.12 12.24
CA ALA A 10 2.06 -31.93 12.93
C ALA A 10 2.44 -30.77 11.98
N LEU A 11 2.74 -31.07 10.71
CA LEU A 11 3.12 -30.05 9.71
C LEU A 11 1.94 -29.25 9.17
N PHE A 12 0.71 -29.80 9.21
CA PHE A 12 -0.49 -29.09 8.76
C PHE A 12 -1.00 -28.05 9.78
N ALA A 13 -0.64 -28.19 11.07
CA ALA A 13 -1.08 -27.29 12.12
C ALA A 13 -0.33 -25.94 12.16
N LEU A 14 0.76 -25.80 11.39
CA LEU A 14 1.56 -24.58 11.28
C LEU A 14 1.21 -23.72 10.04
N ALA A 15 0.28 -24.18 9.20
CA ALA A 15 -0.33 -23.34 8.18
C ALA A 15 -1.36 -22.41 8.84
N GLY A 16 -0.91 -21.52 9.73
CA GLY A 16 -1.69 -20.37 10.15
C GLY A 16 -2.06 -19.59 8.91
N GLY A 17 -3.35 -19.30 8.73
CA GLY A 17 -3.83 -18.52 7.60
C GLY A 17 -3.05 -17.20 7.53
N ALA A 18 -2.39 -16.95 6.41
CA ALA A 18 -1.79 -15.65 6.15
C ALA A 18 -2.94 -14.64 5.97
N ALA A 19 -3.36 -14.00 7.06
CA ALA A 19 -4.18 -12.81 7.00
C ALA A 19 -3.23 -11.66 6.61
N ALA A 20 -3.05 -11.46 5.30
CA ALA A 20 -2.46 -10.23 4.82
C ALA A 20 -3.53 -9.15 4.99
N GLU A 21 -3.48 -8.42 6.11
CA GLU A 21 -4.16 -7.12 6.22
C GLU A 21 -3.67 -6.27 5.04
N GLY A 22 -4.59 -5.81 4.20
CA GLY A 22 -4.23 -5.00 3.04
C GLY A 22 -3.63 -3.67 3.52
N GLU A 23 -2.58 -3.19 2.85
CA GLU A 23 -2.10 -1.82 3.04
C GLU A 23 -2.33 -1.03 1.75
N LEU A 24 -2.76 0.23 1.88
CA LEU A 24 -2.91 1.18 0.78
C LEU A 24 -2.11 2.44 1.10
N ASN A 25 -1.13 2.76 0.26
CA ASN A 25 -0.26 3.91 0.41
C ASN A 25 -0.58 4.96 -0.66
N ILE A 26 -1.07 6.12 -0.23
CA ILE A 26 -1.50 7.21 -1.11
C ILE A 26 -0.53 8.37 -0.98
N TYR A 27 -0.13 8.96 -2.12
CA TYR A 27 0.63 10.20 -2.18
C TYR A 27 -0.23 11.32 -2.76
N ASN A 28 -0.66 12.28 -1.92
CA ASN A 28 -1.65 13.30 -2.27
C ASN A 28 -1.31 14.68 -1.69
N TRP A 29 -2.07 15.70 -2.09
CA TRP A 29 -2.01 17.05 -1.54
C TRP A 29 -2.44 17.07 -0.07
N GLY A 30 -1.75 17.88 0.74
CA GLY A 30 -2.14 18.10 2.13
C GLY A 30 -3.55 18.64 2.26
N ASN A 31 -4.29 18.12 3.25
CA ASN A 31 -5.69 18.48 3.55
C ASN A 31 -6.70 18.21 2.42
N TYR A 32 -6.39 17.39 1.42
CA TYR A 32 -7.33 17.02 0.35
C TYR A 32 -8.14 15.75 0.63
N THR A 33 -7.76 14.99 1.66
CA THR A 33 -8.41 13.73 2.02
C THR A 33 -8.95 13.81 3.44
N SER A 34 -10.26 13.58 3.60
CA SER A 34 -10.92 13.63 4.91
C SER A 34 -10.51 12.44 5.77
N PRO A 35 -10.05 12.65 7.02
CA PRO A 35 -9.72 11.55 7.94
C PRO A 35 -10.91 10.62 8.24
N ASP A 36 -12.12 11.16 8.28
CA ASP A 36 -13.34 10.37 8.51
C ASP A 36 -13.64 9.44 7.32
N LEU A 37 -13.30 9.85 6.10
CA LEU A 37 -13.44 9.00 4.92
C LEU A 37 -12.36 7.91 4.88
N ILE A 38 -11.13 8.23 5.30
CA ILE A 38 -10.09 7.22 5.48
C ILE A 38 -10.55 6.15 6.46
N LYS A 39 -10.98 6.56 7.66
CA LYS A 39 -11.44 5.62 8.68
C LYS A 39 -12.59 4.73 8.20
N LYS A 40 -13.58 5.30 7.51
CA LYS A 40 -14.68 4.53 6.92
C LYS A 40 -14.20 3.51 5.89
N PHE A 41 -13.25 3.89 5.04
CA PHE A 41 -12.68 3.00 4.03
C PHE A 41 -11.88 1.87 4.70
N GLU A 42 -11.06 2.17 5.70
CA GLU A 42 -10.31 1.17 6.46
C GLU A 42 -11.25 0.14 7.11
N GLU A 43 -12.33 0.61 7.74
CA GLU A 43 -13.34 -0.25 8.39
C GLU A 43 -14.13 -1.10 7.39
N GLU A 44 -14.47 -0.56 6.21
CA GLU A 44 -15.26 -1.26 5.19
C GLU A 44 -14.47 -2.36 4.49
N PHE A 45 -13.18 -2.12 4.23
CA PHE A 45 -12.36 -2.99 3.38
C PHE A 45 -11.29 -3.78 4.12
N ASP A 46 -11.19 -3.66 5.45
CA ASP A 46 -10.18 -4.33 6.28
C ASP A 46 -8.75 -4.06 5.75
N VAL A 47 -8.49 -2.77 5.51
CA VAL A 47 -7.26 -2.25 4.90
C VAL A 47 -6.74 -1.11 5.74
N LYS A 48 -5.43 -0.98 5.86
CA LYS A 48 -4.77 0.17 6.48
C LYS A 48 -4.39 1.18 5.41
N VAL A 49 -4.83 2.43 5.54
CA VAL A 49 -4.53 3.49 4.58
C VAL A 49 -3.55 4.49 5.17
N THR A 50 -2.43 4.69 4.47
CA THR A 50 -1.46 5.73 4.79
C THR A 50 -1.49 6.80 3.72
N VAL A 51 -1.80 8.04 4.08
CA VAL A 51 -1.70 9.20 3.19
C VAL A 51 -0.41 9.95 3.52
N THR A 52 0.48 10.06 2.53
CA THR A 52 1.63 10.95 2.58
C THR A 52 1.29 12.23 1.83
N ASP A 53 1.47 13.36 2.50
CA ASP A 53 1.14 14.66 1.93
C ASP A 53 2.32 15.28 1.18
N TYR A 54 2.01 16.14 0.21
CA TYR A 54 2.95 17.07 -0.41
C TYR A 54 2.30 18.45 -0.67
N ASP A 55 3.14 19.43 -0.94
CA ASP A 55 2.77 20.85 -1.08
C ASP A 55 2.92 21.41 -2.50
N SER A 56 3.65 20.72 -3.38
CA SER A 56 3.81 21.09 -4.78
C SER A 56 4.04 19.87 -5.68
N ASN A 57 3.66 19.97 -6.96
CA ASN A 57 3.97 18.92 -7.93
C ASN A 57 5.49 18.71 -8.11
N THR A 58 6.29 19.76 -7.94
CA THR A 58 7.76 19.65 -8.00
C THR A 58 8.29 18.80 -6.85
N THR A 59 7.75 18.99 -5.64
CA THR A 59 8.05 18.13 -4.48
C THR A 59 7.65 16.68 -4.75
N ALA A 60 6.45 16.48 -5.31
CA ALA A 60 5.95 15.15 -5.64
C ALA A 60 6.83 14.42 -6.67
N LEU A 61 7.15 15.10 -7.78
CA LEU A 61 7.99 14.54 -8.84
C LEU A 61 9.40 14.20 -8.32
N ALA A 62 10.03 15.11 -7.56
CA ALA A 62 11.37 14.87 -7.02
C ALA A 62 11.41 13.62 -6.10
N LYS A 63 10.35 13.37 -5.33
CA LYS A 63 10.25 12.15 -4.52
C LYS A 63 10.15 10.89 -5.38
N ILE A 64 9.40 10.95 -6.46
CA ILE A 64 9.22 9.83 -7.39
C ILE A 64 10.53 9.54 -8.15
N GLU A 65 11.19 10.58 -8.65
CA GLU A 65 12.51 10.49 -9.30
C GLU A 65 13.59 9.91 -8.38
N ALA A 66 13.51 10.15 -7.07
CA ALA A 66 14.41 9.59 -6.08
C ALA A 66 14.18 8.09 -5.79
N GLY A 67 13.36 7.40 -6.60
CA GLY A 67 12.95 6.02 -6.39
C GLY A 67 11.73 5.91 -5.49
N GLY A 68 10.73 6.77 -5.69
CA GLY A 68 9.48 6.86 -4.92
C GLY A 68 8.55 5.67 -5.08
N HIS A 69 9.09 4.47 -4.92
CA HIS A 69 8.39 3.22 -4.77
C HIS A 69 7.69 3.17 -3.40
N GLY A 70 6.60 2.40 -3.30
CA GLY A 70 5.85 2.23 -2.05
C GLY A 70 4.57 3.08 -1.96
N PHE A 71 4.17 3.75 -3.05
CA PHE A 71 2.83 4.32 -3.20
C PHE A 71 2.04 3.54 -4.25
N ASP A 72 0.80 3.23 -3.91
CA ASP A 72 -0.15 2.56 -4.81
C ASP A 72 -0.94 3.58 -5.65
N ILE A 73 -1.18 4.77 -5.09
CA ILE A 73 -1.89 5.87 -5.74
C ILE A 73 -1.10 7.16 -5.58
N VAL A 74 -0.93 7.88 -6.68
CA VAL A 74 -0.38 9.24 -6.70
C VAL A 74 -1.38 10.17 -7.38
N VAL A 75 -1.62 11.35 -6.79
CA VAL A 75 -2.67 12.29 -7.26
C VAL A 75 -2.07 13.63 -7.71
N PRO A 76 -1.39 13.70 -8.86
CA PRO A 76 -0.79 14.95 -9.33
C PRO A 76 -1.79 15.91 -9.98
N THR A 77 -1.34 17.15 -10.24
CA THR A 77 -2.05 18.03 -11.17
C THR A 77 -1.82 17.57 -12.60
N HIS A 78 -2.83 17.73 -13.45
CA HIS A 78 -2.82 17.27 -14.84
C HIS A 78 -1.55 17.58 -15.65
N SER A 79 -0.95 18.76 -15.45
CA SER A 79 0.27 19.17 -16.16
C SER A 79 1.52 18.35 -15.80
N TYR A 80 1.48 17.56 -14.72
CA TYR A 80 2.56 16.69 -14.25
C TYR A 80 2.27 15.20 -14.44
N ASP A 81 1.06 14.83 -14.92
CA ASP A 81 0.67 13.43 -15.11
C ASP A 81 1.71 12.67 -15.93
N THR A 82 2.06 13.19 -17.11
CA THR A 82 2.97 12.50 -18.05
C THR A 82 4.38 12.33 -17.49
N ALA A 83 4.89 13.34 -16.78
CA ALA A 83 6.20 13.27 -16.14
C ALA A 83 6.21 12.16 -15.07
N ILE A 84 5.20 12.15 -14.19
CA ILE A 84 5.09 11.16 -13.11
C ILE A 84 4.92 9.74 -13.65
N TRP A 85 4.04 9.54 -14.64
CA TRP A 85 3.86 8.24 -15.27
C TRP A 85 5.14 7.71 -15.91
N THR A 86 5.93 8.60 -16.53
CA THR A 86 7.20 8.21 -17.14
C THR A 86 8.20 7.74 -16.09
N GLU A 87 8.31 8.44 -14.96
CA GLU A 87 9.24 8.04 -13.88
C GLU A 87 8.84 6.73 -13.20
N LEU A 88 7.54 6.49 -12.98
CA LEU A 88 7.05 5.27 -12.35
C LEU A 88 7.27 3.99 -13.20
N GLN A 89 7.51 4.13 -14.50
CA GLN A 89 7.75 3.01 -15.42
C GLN A 89 9.24 2.68 -15.62
N LYS A 90 10.15 3.47 -15.05
CA LYS A 90 11.60 3.20 -15.10
C LYS A 90 11.99 2.10 -14.12
#